data_AF-A0A022RMF4-F1
#
_entry.id   AF-A0A022RMF4-F1
#
_cell.length_a   1.000
_cell.length_b   1.000
_cell.length_c   1.000
_cell.angle_alpha   90.00
_cell.angle_beta   90.00
_cell.angle_gamma   90.00
#
_symmetry.space_group_name_H-M   'P 1'
#
loop_
_entity.id
_entity.type
_entity.pdbx_description
1 polymer ?
#
loop_
_entity_poly.entity_id
_entity_poly.type
_entity_poly.pdbx_seq_one_letter_code
_entity_poly.pdbx_strand_id
1 'polypeptide(L)'
;AGEEHGDINLAQICSTIASNEKRHETAYTKIVEKLFEIDPNETVISFADMMRKKISMPAHLMYDGRDDNLFDHFSSVAQRLGVYTAKDYADILEHLVGRWKVESLTGLSSDGAKAQDYVCGLPRRIRRLEERALGRAKQAQRVPFSWIYDRDVQL
;
A
#
# COMPACT_ATOMS: atom_id res chain seq x y z
N ALA A 1 12.92 2.22 13.25
CA ALA A 1 11.99 2.00 14.38
C ALA A 1 12.70 1.43 15.62
N GLY A 2 13.02 0.13 15.72
CA GLY A 2 13.66 -0.43 16.92
C GLY A 2 15.12 0.03 17.11
N GLU A 3 15.95 -0.14 16.08
CA GLU A 3 17.38 0.24 16.13
C GLU A 3 17.60 1.74 16.34
N GLU A 4 16.81 2.59 15.67
CA GLU A 4 16.88 4.05 15.79
C GLU A 4 16.55 4.55 17.20
N HIS A 5 15.79 3.77 17.98
CA HIS A 5 15.47 4.05 19.37
C HIS A 5 16.32 3.23 20.36
N GLY A 6 17.32 2.48 19.86
CA GLY A 6 18.23 1.67 20.68
C GLY A 6 17.65 0.34 21.20
N ASP A 7 16.47 -0.08 20.73
CA ASP A 7 15.85 -1.35 21.12
C ASP A 7 16.07 -2.44 20.05
N ILE A 8 17.13 -3.21 20.27
CA ILE A 8 17.56 -4.31 19.39
C ILE A 8 16.54 -5.46 19.40
N ASN A 9 15.91 -5.74 20.54
CA ASN A 9 14.96 -6.84 20.65
C ASN A 9 13.69 -6.53 19.86
N LEU A 10 13.19 -5.30 19.96
CA LEU A 10 12.06 -4.83 19.16
C LEU A 10 12.39 -4.89 17.66
N ALA A 11 13.59 -4.45 17.27
CA ALA A 11 14.04 -4.54 15.88
C ALA A 11 14.07 -5.98 15.37
N GLN A 12 14.53 -6.93 16.19
CA GLN A 12 14.58 -8.35 15.85
C GLN A 12 13.17 -8.94 15.66
N ILE A 13 12.22 -8.58 16.52
CA ILE A 13 10.81 -9.01 16.40
C ILE A 13 10.22 -8.51 15.07
N CYS A 14 10.33 -7.21 14.80
CA CYS A 14 9.82 -6.61 13.56
C CYS A 14 10.47 -7.25 12.32
N SER A 15 11.78 -7.48 12.35
CA SER A 15 12.53 -8.08 11.24
C SER A 15 12.11 -9.53 10.99
N THR A 16 11.81 -10.29 12.03
CA THR A 16 11.34 -11.68 11.93
C THR A 16 9.97 -11.74 11.26
N ILE A 17 9.05 -10.84 11.64
CA ILE A 17 7.73 -10.73 11.00
C ILE A 17 7.89 -10.33 9.53
N ALA A 18 8.68 -9.30 9.24
CA ALA A 18 8.91 -8.83 7.86
C ALA A 18 9.50 -9.93 6.96
N SER A 19 10.39 -10.78 7.50
CA SER A 19 10.94 -11.94 6.78
C SER A 19 9.87 -12.97 6.40
N ASN A 20 8.86 -13.17 7.26
CA ASN A 20 7.71 -14.02 6.93
C ASN A 20 6.86 -13.38 5.83
N GLU A 21 6.56 -12.10 5.95
CA GLU A 21 5.74 -11.41 4.95
C GLU A 21 6.39 -11.39 3.56
N LYS A 22 7.72 -11.26 3.49
CA LYS A 22 8.45 -11.40 2.23
C LYS A 22 8.27 -12.77 1.58
N ARG A 23 8.20 -13.85 2.37
CA ARG A 23 7.93 -15.20 1.85
C ARG A 23 6.51 -15.34 1.34
N HIS A 24 5.53 -14.76 2.04
CA HIS A 24 4.14 -14.73 1.59
C HIS A 24 3.99 -13.94 0.28
N GLU A 25 4.58 -12.74 0.22
CA GLU A 25 4.62 -11.90 -0.99
C GLU A 25 5.19 -12.68 -2.18
N THR A 26 6.34 -13.36 -2.00
CA THR A 26 6.95 -14.18 -3.05
C THR A 26 6.06 -15.34 -3.51
N ALA A 27 5.31 -15.97 -2.59
CA ALA A 27 4.40 -17.05 -2.95
C ALA A 27 3.21 -16.52 -3.77
N TYR A 28 2.57 -15.43 -3.33
CA TYR A 28 1.43 -14.84 -4.02
C TYR A 28 1.81 -14.24 -5.38
N THR A 29 2.98 -13.58 -5.49
CA THR A 29 3.43 -13.04 -6.77
C THR A 29 3.70 -14.11 -7.81
N LYS A 30 4.19 -15.30 -7.41
CA LYS A 30 4.35 -16.46 -8.32
C LYS A 30 3.01 -17.02 -8.80
N ILE A 31 1.99 -17.03 -7.95
CA ILE A 31 0.65 -17.48 -8.35
C ILE A 31 0.12 -16.57 -9.46
N VAL A 32 0.17 -15.25 -9.25
CA VAL A 32 -0.31 -14.28 -10.25
C VAL A 32 0.56 -14.27 -11.50
N GLU A 33 1.88 -14.46 -11.37
CA GLU A 33 2.76 -14.65 -12.52
C GLU A 33 2.31 -15.83 -13.38
N LYS A 34 1.95 -16.97 -12.76
CA LYS A 34 1.45 -18.11 -13.51
C LYS A 34 0.09 -17.84 -14.16
N LEU A 35 -0.75 -17.01 -13.54
CA LEU A 35 -2.01 -16.57 -14.15
C LEU A 35 -1.76 -15.67 -15.38
N PHE A 36 -0.75 -14.78 -15.35
CA PHE A 36 -0.36 -14.02 -16.53
C PHE A 36 0.16 -14.88 -17.68
N GLU A 37 0.80 -16.02 -17.40
CA GLU A 37 1.24 -16.96 -18.44
C GLU A 37 0.07 -17.71 -19.10
N ILE A 38 -0.98 -18.04 -18.33
CA ILE A 38 -2.09 -18.89 -18.79
C ILE A 38 -3.24 -18.04 -19.37
N ASP A 39 -3.58 -16.94 -18.71
CA ASP A 39 -4.66 -16.03 -19.07
C ASP A 39 -4.25 -14.56 -18.85
N PRO A 40 -3.38 -14.01 -19.72
CA PRO A 40 -2.90 -12.64 -19.58
C PRO A 40 -4.01 -11.60 -19.68
N ASN A 41 -5.06 -11.88 -20.44
CA ASN A 41 -6.14 -10.93 -20.70
C ASN A 41 -7.04 -10.75 -19.47
N GLU A 42 -7.52 -11.84 -18.87
CA GLU A 42 -8.37 -11.73 -17.69
C GLU A 42 -7.58 -11.28 -16.46
N THR A 43 -6.31 -11.70 -16.36
CA THR A 43 -5.44 -11.32 -15.24
C THR A 43 -5.16 -9.82 -15.22
N VAL A 44 -4.86 -9.20 -16.38
CA VAL A 44 -4.62 -7.73 -16.43
C VAL A 44 -5.90 -6.94 -16.15
N ILE A 45 -7.05 -7.42 -16.62
CA ILE A 45 -8.37 -6.78 -16.36
C ILE A 45 -8.69 -6.84 -14.87
N SER A 46 -8.49 -7.99 -14.23
CA SER A 46 -8.67 -8.18 -12.78
C SER A 46 -7.72 -7.30 -11.97
N PHE A 47 -6.46 -7.19 -12.40
CA PHE A 47 -5.50 -6.30 -11.75
C PHE A 47 -5.95 -4.83 -11.83
N ALA A 48 -6.39 -4.38 -13.00
CA ALA A 48 -6.93 -3.05 -13.19
C ALA A 48 -8.20 -2.81 -12.34
N ASP A 49 -9.09 -3.80 -12.25
CA ASP A 49 -10.31 -3.72 -11.43
C ASP A 49 -9.99 -3.51 -9.94
N MET A 50 -9.08 -4.31 -9.38
CA MET A 50 -8.61 -4.14 -8.00
C MET A 50 -7.99 -2.75 -7.78
N MET A 51 -7.23 -2.25 -8.76
CA MET A 51 -6.65 -0.90 -8.69
C MET A 51 -7.69 0.22 -8.82
N ARG A 52 -8.82 0.00 -9.51
CA ARG A 52 -9.94 0.97 -9.55
C ARG A 52 -10.71 0.99 -8.24
N LYS A 53 -10.91 -0.17 -7.61
CA LYS A 53 -11.54 -0.31 -6.29
C LYS A 53 -10.68 0.28 -5.17
N LYS A 54 -9.37 0.43 -5.42
CA LYS A 54 -8.31 0.69 -4.45
C LYS A 54 -8.15 -0.49 -3.49
N ILE A 55 -6.92 -0.81 -3.12
CA ILE A 55 -6.69 -1.86 -2.12
C ILE A 55 -7.02 -1.29 -0.76
N SER A 56 -8.23 -1.58 -0.27
CA SER A 56 -8.66 -1.22 1.08
C SER A 56 -7.83 -1.97 2.10
N MET A 57 -7.31 -1.23 3.09
CA MET A 57 -6.56 -1.84 4.18
C MET A 57 -7.48 -2.79 4.98
N PRO A 58 -7.01 -3.97 5.40
CA PRO A 58 -7.87 -4.94 6.10
C PRO A 58 -8.52 -4.37 7.36
N ALA A 59 -7.82 -3.48 8.07
CA ALA A 59 -8.28 -2.82 9.28
C ALA A 59 -8.98 -1.46 9.04
N HIS A 60 -9.47 -1.16 7.84
CA HIS A 60 -10.11 0.13 7.54
C HIS A 60 -11.39 0.43 8.34
N LEU A 61 -11.98 -0.57 9.01
CA LEU A 61 -13.13 -0.45 9.91
C LEU A 61 -12.72 -0.47 11.40
N MET A 62 -11.47 -0.11 11.70
CA MET A 62 -10.96 -0.08 13.07
C MET A 62 -11.75 0.92 13.93
N TYR A 63 -12.18 0.47 15.10
CA TYR A 63 -12.98 1.26 16.05
C TYR A 63 -12.63 0.87 17.48
N ASP A 64 -12.46 1.84 18.36
CA ASP A 64 -12.11 1.64 19.77
C ASP A 64 -13.28 1.87 20.75
N GLY A 65 -14.49 2.11 20.22
CA GLY A 65 -15.67 2.43 21.04
C GLY A 65 -15.97 3.92 21.16
N ARG A 66 -15.14 4.81 20.61
CA ARG A 66 -15.33 6.27 20.72
C ARG A 66 -14.82 7.11 19.53
N ASP A 67 -13.83 6.64 18.78
CA ASP A 67 -13.30 7.35 17.62
C ASP A 67 -13.76 6.67 16.32
N ASP A 68 -14.75 7.29 15.67
CA ASP A 68 -15.31 6.81 14.40
C ASP A 68 -14.30 6.87 13.23
N ASN A 69 -13.22 7.65 13.36
CA ASN A 69 -12.19 7.83 12.32
C ASN A 69 -10.83 7.25 12.73
N LEU A 70 -10.83 6.29 13.66
CA LEU A 70 -9.62 5.74 14.26
C LEU A 70 -8.61 5.20 13.23
N PHE A 71 -9.10 4.57 12.16
CA PHE A 71 -8.24 4.12 11.06
C PHE A 71 -7.53 5.28 10.36
N ASP A 72 -8.26 6.34 10.01
CA ASP A 72 -7.68 7.50 9.33
C ASP A 72 -6.68 8.25 10.21
N HIS A 73 -6.97 8.37 11.51
CA HIS A 73 -6.03 8.94 12.48
C HIS A 73 -4.77 8.09 12.60
N PHE A 74 -4.90 6.76 12.74
CA PHE A 74 -3.75 5.85 12.76
C PHE A 74 -2.93 5.93 11.48
N SER A 75 -3.58 5.88 10.31
CA SER A 75 -2.91 5.98 9.01
C SER A 75 -2.19 7.30 8.83
N SER A 76 -2.72 8.41 9.34
CA SER A 76 -2.04 9.71 9.33
C SER A 76 -0.73 9.66 10.12
N VAL A 77 -0.77 9.12 11.34
CA VAL A 77 0.43 8.96 12.18
C VAL A 77 1.47 8.06 11.48
N ALA A 78 1.04 6.94 10.88
CA ALA A 78 1.92 6.04 10.14
C ALA A 78 2.56 6.70 8.91
N GLN A 79 1.79 7.50 8.16
CA GLN A 79 2.29 8.30 7.03
C GLN A 79 3.32 9.32 7.50
N ARG A 80 3.03 10.08 8.57
CA ARG A 80 3.94 11.11 9.09
C ARG A 80 5.26 10.52 9.60
N LEU A 81 5.19 9.36 10.26
CA LEU A 81 6.37 8.64 10.74
C LEU A 81 7.12 7.89 9.63
N GLY A 82 6.60 7.86 8.40
CA GLY A 82 7.20 7.15 7.28
C GLY A 82 7.16 5.63 7.41
N VAL A 83 6.26 5.08 8.23
CA VAL A 83 6.11 3.63 8.42
C VAL A 83 5.41 2.99 7.23
N TYR A 84 4.36 3.63 6.73
CA TYR A 84 3.69 3.27 5.49
C TYR A 84 3.05 4.51 4.89
N THR A 85 3.42 4.82 3.66
CA THR A 85 3.04 6.06 2.97
C THR A 85 2.32 5.78 1.66
N ALA A 86 1.63 6.79 1.11
CA ALA A 86 1.09 6.71 -0.24
C ALA A 86 2.19 6.49 -1.31
N LYS A 87 3.44 6.88 -1.02
CA LYS A 87 4.60 6.57 -1.85
C LYS A 87 4.88 5.06 -1.84
N ASP A 88 4.88 4.43 -0.66
CA ASP A 88 5.08 2.99 -0.54
C ASP A 88 3.99 2.22 -1.31
N TYR A 89 2.75 2.70 -1.29
CA TYR A 89 1.68 2.14 -2.12
C TYR A 89 2.00 2.22 -3.62
N ALA A 90 2.49 3.37 -4.09
CA ALA A 90 2.89 3.53 -5.49
C ALA A 90 4.10 2.66 -5.87
N ASP A 91 5.06 2.52 -4.95
CA ASP A 91 6.27 1.71 -5.13
C ASP A 91 5.94 0.21 -5.18
N ILE A 92 5.02 -0.28 -4.34
CA ILE A 92 4.49 -1.64 -4.40
C ILE A 92 3.82 -1.88 -5.77
N LEU A 93 2.98 -0.95 -6.21
CA LEU A 93 2.30 -1.09 -7.50
C LEU A 93 3.30 -1.13 -8.68
N GLU A 94 4.29 -0.23 -8.69
CA GLU A 94 5.35 -0.22 -9.71
C GLU A 94 6.17 -1.51 -9.69
N HIS A 95 6.50 -2.01 -8.49
CA HIS A 95 7.18 -3.29 -8.33
C HIS A 95 6.38 -4.44 -8.94
N LEU A 96 5.08 -4.54 -8.65
CA LEU A 96 4.22 -5.61 -9.18
C LEU A 96 4.06 -5.52 -10.71
N VAL A 97 3.89 -4.30 -11.26
CA VAL A 97 3.86 -4.05 -12.71
C VAL A 97 5.15 -4.54 -13.38
N GLY A 98 6.31 -4.22 -12.80
CA GLY A 98 7.60 -4.68 -13.30
C GLY A 98 7.81 -6.19 -13.14
N ARG A 99 7.45 -6.74 -11.97
CA ARG A 99 7.61 -8.15 -11.60
C ARG A 99 6.83 -9.09 -12.53
N TRP A 100 5.63 -8.69 -12.95
CA TRP A 100 4.80 -9.42 -13.90
C TRP A 100 4.98 -8.95 -15.35
N LYS A 101 5.89 -8.00 -15.59
CA LYS A 101 6.21 -7.44 -16.92
C LYS A 101 4.96 -6.98 -17.68
N VAL A 102 4.02 -6.35 -16.98
CA VAL A 102 2.70 -5.98 -17.49
C VAL A 102 2.79 -5.12 -18.75
N GLU A 103 3.77 -4.21 -18.83
CA GLU A 103 4.01 -3.34 -20.00
C GLU A 103 4.39 -4.13 -21.28
N SER A 104 4.97 -5.32 -21.13
CA SER A 104 5.40 -6.16 -22.27
C SER A 104 4.36 -7.17 -22.73
N LEU A 105 3.18 -7.22 -22.10
CA LEU A 105 2.11 -8.11 -22.52
C LEU A 105 1.62 -7.74 -23.94
N THR A 106 1.47 -8.76 -24.78
CA THR A 106 1.01 -8.63 -26.17
C THR A 106 -0.15 -9.59 -26.44
N GLY A 107 -0.92 -9.35 -27.50
CA GLY A 107 -2.06 -10.22 -27.85
C GLY A 107 -3.28 -10.06 -26.94
N LEU A 108 -3.36 -8.94 -26.22
CA LEU A 108 -4.50 -8.59 -25.36
C LEU A 108 -5.70 -8.15 -26.20
N SER A 109 -6.89 -8.33 -25.65
CA SER A 109 -8.11 -7.71 -26.17
C SER A 109 -8.07 -6.19 -26.03
N SER A 110 -9.01 -5.48 -26.66
CA SER A 110 -9.18 -4.02 -26.47
C SER A 110 -9.29 -3.64 -24.99
N ASP A 111 -10.05 -4.39 -24.20
CA ASP A 111 -10.25 -4.08 -22.79
C ASP A 111 -9.05 -4.47 -21.94
N GLY A 112 -8.34 -5.54 -22.32
CA GLY A 112 -7.04 -5.89 -21.76
C GLY A 112 -5.98 -4.81 -21.99
N ALA A 113 -5.90 -4.24 -23.20
CA ALA A 113 -4.98 -3.15 -23.52
C ALA A 113 -5.30 -1.87 -22.71
N LYS A 114 -6.58 -1.52 -22.57
CA LYS A 114 -6.99 -0.39 -21.70
C LYS A 114 -6.64 -0.64 -20.24
N ALA A 115 -6.79 -1.88 -19.77
CA ALA A 115 -6.40 -2.27 -18.41
C ALA A 115 -4.88 -2.19 -18.22
N GLN A 116 -4.09 -2.66 -19.18
CA GLN A 116 -2.64 -2.56 -19.20
C GLN A 116 -2.18 -1.10 -19.12
N ASP A 117 -2.68 -0.22 -20.00
CA ASP A 117 -2.35 1.21 -20.01
C ASP A 117 -2.71 1.88 -18.67
N TYR A 118 -3.88 1.54 -18.11
CA TYR A 118 -4.32 2.08 -16.83
C TYR A 118 -3.36 1.70 -15.70
N VAL A 119 -3.03 0.42 -15.56
CA VAL A 119 -2.19 -0.07 -14.46
C VAL A 119 -0.76 0.45 -14.61
N CYS A 120 -0.18 0.42 -15.82
CA CYS A 120 1.18 0.93 -16.06
C CYS A 120 1.31 2.44 -15.80
N GLY A 121 0.26 3.22 -16.07
CA GLY A 121 0.26 4.66 -15.80
C GLY A 121 -0.03 5.05 -14.35
N LEU A 122 -0.59 4.13 -13.55
CA LEU A 122 -1.13 4.45 -12.23
C LEU A 122 -0.07 4.82 -11.17
N PRO A 123 1.10 4.17 -11.05
CA PRO A 123 2.13 4.54 -10.07
C PRO A 123 2.53 6.02 -10.18
N ARG A 124 2.81 6.50 -11.39
CA ARG A 124 3.16 7.90 -11.66
C ARG A 124 2.03 8.86 -11.27
N ARG A 125 0.79 8.46 -11.49
CA ARG A 125 -0.39 9.26 -11.13
C ARG A 125 -0.54 9.37 -9.61
N ILE A 126 -0.34 8.28 -8.87
CA ILE A 126 -0.44 8.26 -7.40
C ILE A 126 0.63 9.16 -6.79
N ARG A 127 1.89 9.05 -7.22
CA ARG A 127 2.99 9.90 -6.72
C ARG A 127 2.70 11.39 -6.90
N ARG A 128 2.22 11.80 -8.08
CA ARG A 128 1.83 13.22 -8.32
C ARG A 128 0.67 13.69 -7.45
N LEU A 129 -0.26 12.80 -7.09
CA LEU A 129 -1.37 13.14 -6.21
C LEU A 129 -0.90 13.29 -4.77
N GLU A 130 -0.01 12.42 -4.30
CA GLU A 130 0.60 12.50 -2.97
C GLU A 130 1.44 13.78 -2.81
N GLU A 131 2.31 14.10 -3.78
CA GLU A 131 3.12 15.34 -3.75
C GLU A 131 2.23 16.58 -3.61
N ARG A 132 1.09 16.61 -4.32
CA ARG A 132 0.10 17.69 -4.21
C ARG A 132 -0.62 17.72 -2.87
N ALA A 133 -0.89 16.55 -2.28
CA ALA A 133 -1.55 16.45 -0.97
C ALA A 133 -0.61 16.93 0.14
N LEU A 134 0.66 16.50 0.13
CA LEU A 134 1.69 16.96 1.05
C LEU A 134 1.92 18.47 0.93
N GLY A 135 1.97 19.01 -0.29
CA GLY A 135 2.10 20.46 -0.51
C GLY A 135 0.92 21.30 -0.02
N ARG A 136 -0.22 20.68 0.30
CA ARG A 136 -1.43 21.34 0.84
C ARG A 136 -1.66 21.06 2.33
N ALA A 137 -0.91 20.14 2.92
CA ALA A 137 -1.07 19.76 4.32
C ALA A 137 -0.74 20.97 5.22
N LYS A 138 -1.75 21.46 5.95
CA LYS A 138 -1.58 22.46 7.02
C LYS A 138 -1.02 21.77 8.27
N GLN A 139 -0.62 22.57 9.27
CA GLN A 139 -0.11 22.08 10.57
C GLN A 139 -0.94 20.88 11.07
N ALA A 140 -0.24 19.77 11.29
CA ALA A 140 -0.87 18.53 11.72
C ALA A 140 -1.52 18.70 13.10
N GLN A 141 -2.82 18.40 13.15
CA GLN A 141 -3.63 18.40 14.36
C GLN A 141 -3.09 17.34 15.34
N ARG A 142 -3.29 17.57 16.65
CA ARG A 142 -3.07 16.57 17.68
C ARG A 142 -4.40 15.92 18.06
N VAL A 143 -4.42 14.60 18.16
CA VAL A 143 -5.61 13.81 18.51
C VAL A 143 -5.24 12.78 19.59
N PRO A 144 -6.11 12.56 20.60
CA PRO A 144 -5.88 11.56 21.64
C PRO A 144 -6.14 10.13 21.13
N PHE A 145 -5.27 9.19 21.50
CA PHE A 145 -5.45 7.76 21.18
C PHE A 145 -5.70 6.94 22.46
N SER A 146 -6.73 6.08 22.46
CA SER A 146 -7.07 5.22 23.60
C SER A 146 -5.97 4.23 23.94
N TRP A 147 -5.26 3.74 22.91
CA TRP A 147 -4.19 2.77 23.02
C TRP A 147 -3.01 3.24 23.88
N ILE A 148 -2.90 4.55 24.10
CA ILE A 148 -1.84 5.16 24.89
C ILE A 148 -2.38 6.03 26.03
N TYR A 149 -3.53 5.65 26.60
CA TYR A 149 -4.16 6.34 27.74
C TYR A 149 -4.52 7.80 27.43
N ASP A 150 -5.14 8.03 26.27
CA ASP A 150 -5.67 9.33 25.84
C ASP A 150 -4.63 10.43 25.68
N ARG A 151 -3.36 10.03 25.53
CA ARG A 151 -2.29 10.97 25.20
C ARG A 151 -2.41 11.42 23.74
N ASP A 152 -2.17 12.71 23.53
CA ASP A 152 -2.26 13.34 22.23
C ASP A 152 -1.05 13.05 21.35
N VAL A 153 -1.30 12.57 20.14
CA VAL A 153 -0.28 12.37 19.10
C VAL A 153 -0.56 13.31 17.93
N GLN A 154 0.51 13.83 17.32
CA GLN A 154 0.39 14.58 16.09
C GLN A 154 0.05 13.62 14.94
N LEU A 155 -1.05 13.89 14.25
CA LEU A 155 -1.43 13.16 13.03
C LEU A 155 -0.41 13.33 11.91
#